data_AF-A0A089KFU0-F1
#
_entry.id   AF-A0A089KFU0-F1
#
_cell.length_a   1.000
_cell.length_b   1.000
_cell.length_c   1.000
_cell.angle_alpha   90.00
_cell.angle_beta   90.00
_cell.angle_gamma   90.00
#
_symmetry.space_group_name_H-M   'P 1'
#
loop_
_entity.id
_entity.type
_entity.pdbx_description
1 polymer ?
#
loop_
_entity_poly.entity_id
_entity_poly.type
_entity_poly.pdbx_seq_one_letter_code
_entity_poly.pdbx_strand_id
1 'polypeptide(L)'
;MYGFSTVWIFPFDFADKLTASEIKGIFAFDLANSPAASEIKGLFAFDFADSPAASEIKGLSAFDFANSPATGGIKSLFAFDFANSPAAGRIKGLFPFDLADSLTVSGIKGLFAFDLFHPFACSG
;
A
#
# COMPACT_ATOMS: atom_id res chain seq x y z
N MET A 1 -20.60 -31.58 -2.83
CA MET A 1 -19.84 -30.98 -3.96
C MET A 1 -19.98 -29.46 -3.86
N TYR A 2 -18.86 -28.80 -3.60
CA TYR A 2 -18.51 -27.37 -3.74
C TYR A 2 -19.54 -26.30 -3.34
N GLY A 3 -19.38 -25.77 -2.12
CA GLY A 3 -19.90 -24.45 -1.77
C GLY A 3 -19.04 -23.39 -2.45
N PHE A 4 -19.62 -22.62 -3.37
CA PHE A 4 -19.00 -21.42 -3.89
C PHE A 4 -19.04 -20.37 -2.78
N SER A 5 -17.93 -20.23 -2.04
CA SER A 5 -17.67 -19.03 -1.26
C SER A 5 -17.58 -17.88 -2.26
N THR A 6 -18.44 -16.87 -2.12
CA THR A 6 -18.44 -15.66 -2.97
C THR A 6 -17.18 -14.86 -2.69
N VAL A 7 -16.03 -15.33 -3.19
CA VAL A 7 -14.81 -14.54 -3.26
C VAL A 7 -15.10 -13.46 -4.29
N TRP A 8 -15.22 -12.22 -3.82
CA TRP A 8 -15.28 -11.06 -4.70
C TRP A 8 -14.00 -11.07 -5.53
N ILE A 9 -14.14 -11.18 -6.85
CA ILE A 9 -13.00 -11.23 -7.76
C ILE A 9 -12.31 -9.86 -7.77
N PHE A 10 -13.12 -8.78 -7.75
CA PHE A 10 -12.66 -7.39 -7.77
C PHE A 10 -13.41 -6.52 -6.75
N PRO A 11 -13.10 -6.62 -5.45
CA PRO A 11 -13.59 -5.65 -4.48
C PRO A 11 -12.87 -4.31 -4.64
N PHE A 12 -13.66 -3.23 -4.59
CA PHE A 12 -13.20 -1.84 -4.61
C PHE A 12 -13.80 -1.11 -3.41
N ASP A 13 -12.99 -0.33 -2.71
CA ASP A 13 -13.46 0.64 -1.72
C ASP A 13 -13.09 2.06 -2.18
N PHE A 14 -13.96 3.01 -1.85
CA PHE A 14 -13.75 4.43 -2.15
C PHE A 14 -14.12 5.27 -0.93
N ALA A 15 -13.10 5.79 -0.27
CA ALA A 15 -13.22 6.50 0.99
C ALA A 15 -13.17 8.02 0.80
N ASP A 16 -14.36 8.62 0.66
CA ASP A 16 -14.54 10.09 0.63
C ASP A 16 -14.73 10.72 2.03
N LYS A 17 -14.80 9.90 3.08
CA LYS A 17 -14.87 10.34 4.49
C LYS A 17 -13.98 9.45 5.34
N LEU A 18 -13.71 9.89 6.58
CA LEU A 18 -12.92 9.11 7.52
C LEU A 18 -13.52 7.72 7.72
N THR A 19 -12.83 6.68 7.25
CA THR A 19 -13.33 5.31 7.23
C THR A 19 -12.27 4.33 7.73
N ALA A 20 -12.77 3.23 8.28
CA ALA A 20 -11.98 2.04 8.52
C ALA A 20 -12.61 0.88 7.74
N SER A 21 -11.83 0.20 6.88
CA SER A 21 -12.36 -0.85 6.01
C SER A 21 -11.43 -2.05 5.88
N GLU A 22 -12.01 -3.21 5.56
CA GLU A 22 -11.27 -4.42 5.19
C GLU A 22 -11.71 -4.87 3.80
N ILE A 23 -10.76 -4.97 2.87
CA ILE A 23 -11.00 -5.33 1.47
C ILE A 23 -10.38 -6.69 1.20
N LYS A 24 -11.19 -7.65 0.73
CA LYS A 24 -10.76 -9.05 0.48
C LYS A 24 -11.20 -9.53 -0.90
N GLY A 25 -10.26 -9.87 -1.76
CA GLY A 25 -10.57 -10.43 -3.08
C GLY A 25 -9.36 -10.88 -3.88
N ILE A 26 -9.56 -11.29 -5.13
CA ILE A 26 -8.41 -11.65 -5.99
C ILE A 26 -7.65 -10.38 -6.36
N PHE A 27 -8.38 -9.33 -6.74
CA PHE A 27 -7.87 -7.99 -7.02
C PHE A 27 -8.52 -7.00 -6.07
N ALA A 28 -7.83 -6.65 -4.99
CA ALA A 28 -8.34 -5.73 -3.99
C ALA A 28 -7.80 -4.32 -4.24
N PHE A 29 -8.70 -3.35 -4.32
CA PHE A 29 -8.37 -1.95 -4.57
C PHE A 29 -8.99 -1.07 -3.48
N ASP A 30 -8.15 -0.23 -2.87
CA ASP A 30 -8.58 0.88 -2.02
C ASP A 30 -8.19 2.21 -2.66
N LEU A 31 -9.06 3.21 -2.52
CA LEU A 31 -8.81 4.57 -2.94
C LEU A 31 -9.33 5.52 -1.85
N ALA A 32 -8.40 6.18 -1.17
CA ALA A 32 -8.67 7.07 -0.05
C ALA A 32 -8.33 8.53 -0.38
N ASN A 33 -9.38 9.34 -0.56
CA ASN A 33 -9.26 10.79 -0.73
C ASN A 33 -9.36 11.56 0.59
N SER A 34 -9.69 10.85 1.67
CA SER A 34 -9.81 11.39 3.03
C SER A 34 -9.04 10.48 4.00
N PRO A 35 -8.74 10.93 5.24
CA PRO A 35 -7.91 10.13 6.11
C PRO A 35 -8.57 8.79 6.42
N ALA A 36 -7.89 7.69 6.14
CA ALA A 36 -8.47 6.35 6.19
C ALA A 36 -7.55 5.34 6.88
N ALA A 37 -8.13 4.25 7.36
CA ALA A 37 -7.37 3.11 7.84
C ALA A 37 -7.90 1.82 7.21
N SER A 38 -7.08 1.13 6.42
CA SER A 38 -7.54 -0.04 5.67
C SER A 38 -6.65 -1.26 5.84
N GLU A 39 -7.28 -2.44 5.79
CA GLU A 39 -6.58 -3.70 5.60
C GLU A 39 -6.98 -4.32 4.26
N ILE A 40 -6.03 -4.40 3.34
CA ILE A 40 -6.24 -4.86 1.97
C ILE A 40 -5.59 -6.23 1.81
N LYS A 41 -6.40 -7.24 1.48
CA LYS A 41 -5.97 -8.62 1.28
C LYS A 41 -6.38 -9.10 -0.10
N GLY A 42 -5.41 -9.40 -0.95
CA GLY A 42 -5.70 -10.05 -2.21
C GLY A 42 -4.52 -10.72 -2.88
N LEU A 43 -4.75 -11.38 -4.01
CA LEU A 43 -3.63 -11.88 -4.82
C LEU A 43 -2.84 -10.68 -5.38
N PHE A 44 -3.59 -9.71 -5.90
CA PHE A 44 -3.12 -8.39 -6.25
C PHE A 44 -3.84 -7.39 -5.34
N ALA A 45 -3.08 -6.59 -4.62
CA ALA A 45 -3.60 -5.60 -3.71
C ALA A 45 -3.04 -4.22 -4.07
N PHE A 46 -3.91 -3.23 -4.16
CA PHE A 46 -3.57 -1.87 -4.55
C PHE A 46 -4.18 -0.90 -3.55
N ASP A 47 -3.35 0.00 -3.03
CA ASP A 47 -3.76 1.13 -2.21
C ASP A 47 -3.35 2.43 -2.89
N PHE A 48 -4.25 3.39 -2.91
CA PHE A 48 -4.02 4.74 -3.42
C PHE A 48 -4.56 5.74 -2.41
N ALA A 49 -3.66 6.51 -1.80
CA ALA A 49 -3.99 7.45 -0.74
C ALA A 49 -3.52 8.87 -1.07
N ASP A 50 -4.48 9.78 -1.27
CA ASP A 50 -4.24 11.22 -1.43
C ASP A 50 -4.34 11.98 -0.10
N SER A 51 -4.88 11.34 0.94
CA SER A 51 -4.99 11.86 2.31
C SER A 51 -4.32 10.93 3.32
N PRO A 52 -3.98 11.43 4.53
CA PRO A 52 -3.20 10.66 5.48
C PRO A 52 -3.81 9.29 5.77
N ALA A 53 -3.07 8.22 5.48
CA ALA A 53 -3.62 6.87 5.50
C ALA A 53 -2.82 5.95 6.43
N ALA A 54 -3.53 4.98 7.00
CA ALA A 54 -2.95 3.91 7.81
C ALA A 54 -3.32 2.53 7.24
N SER A 55 -2.43 1.92 6.46
CA SER A 55 -2.78 0.75 5.65
C SER A 55 -1.90 -0.48 5.89
N GLU A 56 -2.52 -1.66 5.97
CA GLU A 56 -1.82 -2.94 5.86
C GLU A 56 -2.22 -3.66 4.57
N ILE A 57 -1.23 -3.87 3.69
CA ILE A 57 -1.46 -4.51 2.39
C ILE A 57 -0.80 -5.89 2.37
N LYS A 58 -1.58 -6.92 2.06
CA LYS A 58 -1.13 -8.32 2.00
C LYS A 58 -1.53 -8.96 0.68
N GLY A 59 -0.56 -9.59 0.01
CA GLY A 59 -0.84 -10.33 -1.22
C GLY A 59 0.33 -11.04 -1.87
N LEU A 60 0.15 -11.53 -3.10
CA LEU A 60 1.28 -11.99 -3.92
C LEU A 60 2.02 -10.79 -4.49
N SER A 61 1.27 -9.83 -5.03
CA SER A 61 1.75 -8.54 -5.48
C SER A 61 0.96 -7.45 -4.77
N ALA A 62 1.68 -6.51 -4.16
CA ALA A 62 1.10 -5.39 -3.46
C ALA A 62 1.73 -4.09 -3.95
N PHE A 63 0.88 -3.10 -4.17
CA PHE A 63 1.24 -1.76 -4.62
C PHE A 63 0.61 -0.75 -3.68
N ASP A 64 1.44 0.12 -3.12
CA ASP A 64 1.02 1.27 -2.32
C ASP A 64 1.47 2.54 -3.03
N PHE A 65 0.58 3.52 -3.11
CA PHE A 65 0.85 4.82 -3.67
C PHE A 65 0.27 5.89 -2.75
N ALA A 66 1.16 6.62 -2.07
CA ALA A 66 0.79 7.63 -1.09
C ALA A 66 1.33 9.01 -1.49
N ASN A 67 0.41 9.95 -1.72
CA ASN A 67 0.75 11.36 -1.94
C ASN A 67 0.86 12.18 -0.65
N SER A 68 0.37 11.63 0.46
CA SER A 68 0.29 12.28 1.76
C SER A 68 0.97 11.41 2.83
N PRO A 69 1.13 11.91 4.08
CA PRO A 69 1.77 11.13 5.12
C PRO A 69 1.05 9.79 5.37
N ALA A 70 1.75 8.70 5.12
CA ALA A 70 1.21 7.35 5.26
C ALA A 70 1.95 6.58 6.35
N THR A 71 1.23 5.71 7.06
CA THR A 71 1.83 4.76 7.99
C THR A 71 1.32 3.36 7.72
N GLY A 72 2.19 2.39 7.51
CA GLY A 72 1.68 1.10 7.06
C GLY A 72 2.69 -0.03 6.94
N GLY A 73 2.22 -1.11 6.34
CA GLY A 73 3.04 -2.28 6.10
C GLY A 73 2.58 -3.06 4.89
N ILE A 74 3.51 -3.28 3.97
CA ILE A 74 3.32 -4.10 2.79
C ILE A 74 3.98 -5.46 3.01
N LYS A 75 3.21 -6.54 2.85
CA LYS A 75 3.72 -7.92 2.94
C LYS A 75 3.27 -8.71 1.72
N SER A 76 4.20 -8.93 0.80
CA SER A 76 3.91 -9.65 -0.44
C SER A 76 5.15 -10.27 -1.06
N LEU A 77 5.01 -11.11 -2.10
CA LEU A 77 6.16 -11.63 -2.83
C LEU A 77 6.86 -10.49 -3.60
N PHE A 78 6.04 -9.68 -4.27
CA PHE A 78 6.42 -8.44 -4.94
C PHE A 78 5.74 -7.28 -4.22
N ALA A 79 6.53 -6.43 -3.57
CA ALA A 79 6.02 -5.29 -2.81
C ALA A 79 6.54 -4.01 -3.47
N PHE A 80 5.65 -3.12 -3.85
CA PHE A 80 5.99 -1.82 -4.42
C PHE A 80 5.37 -0.75 -3.55
N ASP A 81 6.21 0.14 -3.03
CA ASP A 81 5.80 1.31 -2.26
C ASP A 81 6.28 2.55 -3.01
N PHE A 82 5.38 3.51 -3.18
CA PHE A 82 5.68 4.81 -3.76
C PHE A 82 5.11 5.91 -2.87
N ALA A 83 5.99 6.73 -2.30
CA ALA A 83 5.62 7.77 -1.36
C ALA A 83 6.19 9.14 -1.75
N ASN A 84 5.32 10.11 -2.05
CA ASN A 84 5.70 11.50 -2.29
C ASN A 84 5.81 12.34 -1.00
N SER A 85 5.29 11.81 0.10
CA SER A 85 5.22 12.46 1.41
C SER A 85 5.93 11.60 2.47
N PRO A 86 6.22 12.15 3.67
CA PRO A 86 6.84 11.36 4.73
C PRO A 86 6.02 10.10 5.04
N ALA A 87 6.63 8.93 4.90
CA ALA A 87 6.00 7.65 5.19
C ALA A 87 6.77 6.88 6.26
N ALA A 88 6.03 6.13 7.07
CA ALA A 88 6.61 5.26 8.10
C ALA A 88 6.04 3.85 7.95
N GLY A 89 6.89 2.84 7.83
CA GLY A 89 6.35 1.51 7.57
C GLY A 89 7.36 0.39 7.40
N ARG A 90 6.86 -0.76 6.98
CA ARG A 90 7.69 -1.92 6.67
C ARG A 90 7.24 -2.57 5.38
N ILE A 91 8.15 -2.66 4.43
CA ILE A 91 7.94 -3.34 3.16
C ILE A 91 8.68 -4.67 3.23
N LYS A 92 7.95 -5.77 3.12
CA LYS A 92 8.51 -7.12 3.20
C LYS A 92 8.11 -7.95 2.01
N GLY A 93 9.11 -8.54 1.36
CA GLY A 93 8.87 -9.48 0.27
C GLY A 93 10.10 -10.19 -0.25
N LEU A 94 9.95 -10.92 -1.36
CA LEU A 94 11.10 -11.48 -2.06
C LEU A 94 11.78 -10.40 -2.91
N PHE A 95 10.96 -9.59 -3.59
CA PHE A 95 11.36 -8.45 -4.41
C PHE A 95 10.63 -7.18 -3.94
N PRO A 96 11.02 -6.60 -2.78
CA PRO A 96 10.47 -5.33 -2.37
C PRO A 96 11.18 -4.17 -3.10
N PHE A 97 10.40 -3.15 -3.45
CA PHE A 97 10.81 -1.93 -4.10
C PHE A 97 10.17 -0.75 -3.35
N ASP A 98 10.99 0.13 -2.81
CA ASP A 98 10.59 1.38 -2.15
C ASP A 98 11.12 2.54 -2.99
N LEU A 99 10.23 3.48 -3.35
CA LEU A 99 10.57 4.73 -3.99
C LEU A 99 9.95 5.88 -3.21
N ALA A 100 10.80 6.68 -2.59
CA ALA A 100 10.37 7.77 -1.74
C ALA A 100 11.03 9.09 -2.11
N ASP A 101 10.21 10.14 -2.19
CA ASP A 101 10.67 11.49 -2.51
C ASP A 101 10.81 12.40 -1.26
N SER A 102 10.41 11.89 -0.10
CA SER A 102 10.46 12.58 1.19
C SER A 102 10.94 11.65 2.31
N LEU A 103 11.28 12.22 3.47
CA LEU A 103 11.86 11.49 4.60
C LEU A 103 11.02 10.26 4.96
N THR A 104 11.55 9.07 4.67
CA THR A 104 10.94 7.80 5.05
C THR A 104 11.64 7.20 6.27
N VAL A 105 10.83 6.81 7.25
CA VAL A 105 11.26 5.96 8.37
C VAL A 105 10.67 4.58 8.12
N SER A 106 11.05 3.98 7.00
CA SER A 106 10.60 2.66 6.58
C SER A 106 11.73 1.64 6.67
N GLY A 107 11.36 0.38 6.93
CA GLY A 107 12.29 -0.75 6.88
C GLY A 107 11.93 -1.67 5.72
N ILE A 108 12.75 -1.70 4.69
CA ILE A 108 12.65 -2.65 3.59
C ILE A 108 13.35 -3.97 3.93
N LYS A 109 12.71 -5.11 3.66
CA LYS A 109 13.30 -6.43 3.87
C LYS A 109 12.90 -7.40 2.77
N GLY A 110 13.89 -7.85 2.00
CA GLY A 110 13.73 -8.92 1.02
C GLY A 110 15.03 -9.49 0.52
N LEU A 111 14.93 -10.49 -0.36
CA LEU A 111 16.12 -11.10 -0.97
C LEU A 111 16.73 -10.18 -2.02
N PHE A 112 15.87 -9.50 -2.79
CA PHE A 112 16.23 -8.52 -3.80
C PHE A 112 15.53 -7.20 -3.49
N ALA A 113 15.99 -6.53 -2.43
CA ALA A 113 15.42 -5.26 -1.99
C ALA A 113 16.02 -4.09 -2.78
N PHE A 114 15.14 -3.21 -3.24
CA PHE A 114 15.49 -1.94 -3.88
C PHE A 114 14.86 -0.81 -3.08
N ASP A 115 15.70 0.13 -2.66
CA ASP A 115 15.28 1.31 -1.88
C ASP A 115 15.90 2.52 -2.56
N LEU A 116 15.06 3.34 -3.15
CA LEU A 116 15.45 4.54 -3.88
C LEU A 116 14.83 5.75 -3.20
N PHE A 117 15.68 6.53 -2.54
CA PHE A 117 15.31 7.81 -1.98
C PHE A 117 15.77 8.94 -2.91
N HIS A 118 14.83 9.72 -3.43
CA HIS A 118 15.13 10.87 -4.27
C HIS A 118 14.53 12.15 -3.67
N PRO A 119 15.24 12.82 -2.75
CA PRO A 119 14.74 14.07 -2.20
C PRO A 119 14.62 15.07 -3.33
N PHE A 120 13.41 15.57 -3.63
CA PHE A 120 13.27 16.75 -4.47
C PHE A 120 14.07 17.88 -3.81
N ALA A 121 15.23 18.20 -4.36
CA ALA A 121 15.91 19.42 -4.03
C ALA A 121 14.98 20.56 -4.46
N CYS A 122 14.37 21.26 -3.50
CA CYS A 122 13.79 22.57 -3.73
C CYS A 122 14.89 23.41 -4.40
N SER A 123 14.76 23.65 -5.70
CA SER A 123 15.45 24.75 -6.36
C SER A 123 14.76 26.02 -5.90
N GLY A 124 15.26 26.57 -4.80
CA GLY A 124 14.97 27.93 -4.34
C GLY A 124 15.81 28.94 -5.09
#